data_AF-A0A640LPA8-F1
#
_entry.id   AF-A0A640LPA8-F1
#
_cell.length_a   1.000
_cell.length_b   1.000
_cell.length_c   1.000
_cell.angle_alpha   90.00
_cell.angle_beta   90.00
_cell.angle_gamma   90.00
#
_symmetry.space_group_name_H-M   'P 1'
#
loop_
_entity.id
_entity.type
_entity.pdbx_description
1 polymer ?
#
loop_
_entity_poly.entity_id
_entity_poly.type
_entity_poly.pdbx_seq_one_letter_code
_entity_poly.pdbx_strand_id
1 'polypeptide(L)'
;MIGNKPLSWFTESVPKQENIQAQVSKQNIIQSGAFSPYETPDVMGALTSLKMTATFILQSDGLTYFVTEPTSDTQLNALKSWLDRKGWWYEVK
;
A
#
# COMPACT_ATOMS: atom_id res chain seq x y z
N MET A 1 37.97 -50.34 -9.97
CA MET A 1 37.05 -49.88 -8.91
C MET A 1 36.49 -48.53 -9.34
N ILE A 2 35.31 -48.52 -9.94
CA ILE A 2 34.60 -47.29 -10.33
C ILE A 2 33.50 -47.09 -9.29
N GLY A 3 33.61 -45.99 -8.55
CA GLY A 3 32.83 -45.72 -7.35
C GLY A 3 31.35 -45.52 -7.64
N ASN A 4 30.53 -46.34 -6.98
CA ASN A 4 29.08 -46.24 -6.96
C ASN A 4 28.66 -45.02 -6.13
N LYS A 5 28.59 -43.84 -6.75
CA LYS A 5 28.04 -42.64 -6.10
C LYS A 5 26.52 -42.62 -6.30
N PRO A 6 25.73 -42.50 -5.22
CA PRO A 6 24.27 -42.47 -5.34
C PRO A 6 23.80 -41.23 -6.11
N LEU A 7 22.75 -41.41 -6.91
CA LEU A 7 22.13 -40.42 -7.80
C LEU A 7 21.70 -39.13 -7.08
N SER A 8 21.62 -39.15 -5.75
CA SER A 8 21.25 -38.04 -4.87
C SER A 8 22.17 -36.82 -4.96
N TRP A 9 23.38 -36.95 -5.51
CA TRP A 9 24.30 -35.83 -5.72
C TRP A 9 23.95 -34.97 -6.95
N PHE A 10 23.22 -35.52 -7.92
CA PHE A 10 22.78 -34.77 -9.10
C PHE A 10 21.45 -34.04 -8.88
N THR A 11 20.83 -34.24 -7.73
CA THR A 11 19.70 -33.41 -7.31
C THR A 11 20.29 -32.21 -6.56
N GLU A 12 20.61 -31.15 -7.30
CA GLU A 12 20.52 -29.81 -6.75
C GLU A 12 19.18 -29.75 -6.02
N SER A 13 19.24 -29.63 -4.69
CA SER A 13 18.11 -29.25 -3.87
C SER A 13 17.64 -27.91 -4.42
N VAL A 14 16.63 -27.98 -5.30
CA VAL A 14 15.77 -26.86 -5.65
C VAL A 14 15.50 -26.17 -4.32
N PRO A 15 15.92 -24.91 -4.13
CA PRO A 15 15.57 -24.21 -2.92
C PRO A 15 14.07 -24.37 -2.76
N LYS A 16 13.71 -25.02 -1.65
CA LYS A 16 12.36 -25.12 -1.10
C LYS A 16 11.61 -23.90 -1.61
N GLN A 17 10.55 -24.14 -2.39
CA GLN A 17 9.63 -23.10 -2.82
C GLN A 17 9.19 -22.35 -1.56
N GLU A 18 9.97 -21.34 -1.17
CA GLU A 18 9.43 -20.14 -0.59
C GLU A 18 8.34 -19.80 -1.57
N ASN A 19 7.14 -19.83 -1.04
CA ASN A 19 5.97 -19.29 -1.64
C ASN A 19 6.28 -17.81 -1.93
N ILE A 20 7.01 -17.56 -3.03
CA ILE A 20 6.95 -16.34 -3.80
C ILE A 20 5.60 -16.40 -4.53
N GLN A 21 4.50 -16.54 -3.77
CA GLN A 21 3.42 -15.61 -3.95
C GLN A 21 4.14 -14.28 -3.94
N ALA A 22 4.16 -13.61 -5.09
CA ALA A 22 4.58 -12.23 -5.15
C ALA A 22 3.99 -11.58 -3.90
N GLN A 23 4.85 -11.28 -2.91
CA GLN A 23 4.54 -10.31 -1.92
C GLN A 23 4.48 -9.06 -2.79
N VAL A 24 3.33 -8.85 -3.43
CA VAL A 24 2.83 -7.52 -3.72
C VAL A 24 3.00 -6.90 -2.36
N SER A 25 4.10 -6.17 -2.20
CA SER A 25 4.40 -5.41 -1.00
C SER A 25 3.11 -4.68 -0.77
N LYS A 26 2.33 -5.12 0.22
CA LYS A 26 1.01 -4.58 0.50
C LYS A 26 1.28 -3.11 0.70
N GLN A 27 0.97 -2.31 -0.31
CA GLN A 27 1.60 -1.03 -0.43
C GLN A 27 1.06 -0.11 0.66
N ASN A 28 -0.05 -0.50 1.33
CA ASN A 28 -0.68 0.25 2.40
C ASN A 28 -0.81 1.72 1.97
N ILE A 29 -1.14 1.90 0.68
CA ILE A 29 -1.37 3.17 0.05
C ILE A 29 -2.88 3.38 0.03
N ILE A 30 -3.32 4.58 0.36
CA ILE A 30 -4.70 4.99 0.19
C ILE A 30 -4.77 6.01 -0.92
N GLN A 31 -5.65 5.77 -1.88
CA GLN A 31 -6.09 6.77 -2.84
C GLN A 31 -7.51 7.21 -2.47
N SER A 32 -7.72 8.51 -2.27
CA SER A 32 -9.05 9.05 -2.05
C SER A 32 -9.84 9.17 -3.36
N GLY A 33 -11.16 9.27 -3.23
CA GLY A 33 -12.00 9.84 -4.28
C GLY A 33 -11.74 11.34 -4.45
N ALA A 34 -12.31 11.91 -5.51
CA ALA A 34 -12.30 13.33 -5.76
C ALA A 34 -13.16 14.08 -4.72
N PHE A 35 -12.62 15.14 -4.14
CA PHE A 35 -13.27 15.99 -3.15
C PHE A 35 -13.03 17.47 -3.44
N SER A 36 -13.77 18.34 -2.75
CA SER A 36 -13.66 19.79 -2.93
C SER A 36 -12.29 20.31 -2.46
N PRO A 37 -11.61 21.20 -3.23
CA PRO A 37 -10.32 21.75 -2.83
C PRO A 37 -10.36 22.52 -1.51
N TYR A 38 -11.53 23.00 -1.07
CA TYR A 38 -11.70 23.67 0.22
C TYR A 38 -11.57 22.75 1.44
N GLU A 39 -11.70 21.44 1.25
CA GLU A 39 -11.48 20.45 2.32
C GLU A 39 -9.99 20.07 2.46
N THR A 40 -9.13 20.51 1.53
CA THR A 40 -7.69 20.21 1.53
C THR A 40 -6.99 20.53 2.86
N PRO A 41 -7.23 21.68 3.52
CA PRO A 41 -6.60 21.99 4.81
C PRO A 41 -6.96 20.98 5.91
N ASP A 42 -8.21 20.47 5.91
CA ASP A 42 -8.67 19.48 6.88
C ASP A 42 -8.02 18.12 6.63
N VAL A 43 -7.93 17.70 5.36
CA VAL A 43 -7.20 16.49 4.95
C VAL A 43 -5.73 16.58 5.35
N MET A 44 -5.07 17.71 5.07
CA MET A 44 -3.67 17.95 5.47
C MET A 44 -3.49 17.87 6.99
N GLY A 45 -4.45 18.40 7.76
CA GLY A 45 -4.46 18.28 9.23
C GLY A 45 -4.57 16.84 9.73
N ALA A 46 -5.44 16.04 9.10
CA ALA A 46 -5.59 14.62 9.42
C ALA A 46 -4.32 13.82 9.11
N LEU A 47 -3.76 14.00 7.90
CA LEU A 47 -2.51 13.34 7.50
C LEU A 47 -1.33 13.72 8.42
N THR A 48 -1.22 15.00 8.77
CA THR A 48 -0.18 15.49 9.70
C THR A 48 -0.32 14.84 11.08
N SER A 49 -1.55 14.74 11.59
CA SER A 49 -1.84 14.10 12.89
C SER A 49 -1.50 12.60 12.88
N LEU A 50 -1.69 11.94 11.74
CA LEU A 50 -1.33 10.52 11.54
C LEU A 50 0.14 10.31 11.15
N LYS A 51 0.94 11.39 11.01
CA LYS A 51 2.32 11.36 10.52
C LYS A 51 2.45 10.67 9.16
N MET A 52 1.50 10.95 8.27
CA MET A 52 1.45 10.43 6.91
C MET A 52 1.75 11.53 5.91
N THR A 53 2.32 11.15 4.76
CA THR A 53 2.54 12.03 3.61
C THR A 53 1.67 11.57 2.45
N ALA A 54 1.22 12.51 1.65
CA ALA A 54 0.42 12.24 0.47
C ALA A 54 0.69 13.27 -0.63
N THR A 55 0.51 12.85 -1.87
CA THR A 55 0.51 13.73 -3.03
C THR A 55 -0.93 14.11 -3.35
N PHE A 56 -1.21 15.40 -3.46
CA PHE A 56 -2.51 15.93 -3.89
C PHE A 56 -2.48 16.24 -5.38
N ILE A 57 -3.49 15.78 -6.11
CA ILE A 57 -3.62 15.98 -7.54
C ILE A 57 -4.93 16.73 -7.82
N LEU A 58 -4.82 17.91 -8.45
CA LEU A 58 -5.96 18.68 -8.94
C LEU A 58 -6.40 18.13 -10.31
N GLN A 59 -7.66 17.76 -10.42
CA GLN A 59 -8.28 17.34 -11.66
C GLN A 59 -8.78 18.55 -12.46
N SER A 60 -9.00 18.34 -13.76
CA SER A 60 -9.45 19.41 -14.68
C SER A 60 -10.85 19.95 -14.37
N ASP A 61 -11.65 19.21 -13.62
CA ASP A 61 -12.99 19.61 -13.15
C ASP A 61 -12.94 20.46 -11.86
N GLY A 62 -11.74 20.75 -11.34
CA GLY A 62 -11.54 21.56 -10.14
C GLY A 62 -11.66 20.77 -8.82
N LEU A 63 -11.87 19.45 -8.87
CA LEU A 63 -11.80 18.59 -7.70
C LEU A 63 -10.37 18.10 -7.46
N THR A 64 -10.08 17.70 -6.24
CA THR A 64 -8.77 17.19 -5.85
C THR A 64 -8.91 15.80 -5.25
N TYR A 65 -7.89 14.96 -5.43
CA TYR A 65 -7.77 13.70 -4.70
C TYR A 65 -6.33 13.56 -4.21
N PHE A 66 -6.11 12.69 -3.23
CA PHE A 66 -4.76 12.41 -2.74
C PHE A 66 -4.40 10.94 -2.83
N VAL A 67 -3.10 10.68 -2.92
CA VAL A 67 -2.51 9.34 -2.84
C VAL A 67 -1.44 9.37 -1.75
N THR A 68 -1.58 8.51 -0.74
CA THR A 68 -0.61 8.45 0.36
C THR A 68 0.64 7.69 -0.06
N GLU A 69 1.76 8.01 0.59
CA GLU A 69 2.92 7.10 0.56
C GLU A 69 2.60 5.81 1.33
N PRO A 70 3.35 4.72 1.08
CA PRO A 70 3.23 3.48 1.85
C PRO A 70 3.31 3.71 3.35
N THR A 71 2.32 3.19 4.09
CA THR A 71 2.21 3.42 5.53
C THR A 71 2.08 2.13 6.35
N SER A 72 2.08 2.25 7.69
CA SER A 72 1.80 1.11 8.57
C SER A 72 0.31 0.76 8.60
N ASP A 73 -0.06 -0.49 8.89
CA ASP A 73 -1.47 -0.89 9.00
C ASP A 73 -2.24 -0.07 10.04
N THR A 74 -1.59 0.36 11.12
CA THR A 74 -2.20 1.22 12.15
C THR A 74 -2.57 2.58 11.57
N GLN A 75 -1.65 3.21 10.83
CA GLN A 75 -1.88 4.50 10.18
C GLN A 75 -2.94 4.37 9.08
N LEU A 76 -2.87 3.30 8.28
CA LEU A 76 -3.85 2.97 7.26
C LEU A 76 -5.26 2.88 7.85
N ASN A 77 -5.44 2.08 8.91
CA ASN A 77 -6.75 1.89 9.55
C ASN A 77 -7.28 3.18 10.21
N ALA A 78 -6.39 4.00 10.76
CA ALA A 78 -6.76 5.31 11.31
C ALA A 78 -7.26 6.26 10.21
N LEU A 79 -6.57 6.33 9.06
CA LEU A 79 -6.99 7.15 7.93
C LEU A 79 -8.29 6.64 7.31
N LYS A 80 -8.45 5.32 7.15
CA LYS A 80 -9.72 4.70 6.70
C LYS A 80 -10.89 5.12 7.59
N SER A 81 -10.72 4.99 8.90
CA SER A 81 -11.75 5.38 9.88
C SER A 81 -12.11 6.86 9.78
N TRP A 82 -11.14 7.72 9.46
CA TRP A 82 -11.39 9.14 9.25
C TRP A 82 -12.15 9.41 7.94
N LEU A 83 -11.79 8.72 6.86
CA LEU A 83 -12.48 8.80 5.56
C LEU A 83 -13.92 8.27 5.64
N ASP A 84 -14.13 7.17 6.36
CA ASP A 84 -15.46 6.60 6.62
C ASP A 84 -16.36 7.59 7.38
N ARG A 85 -15.82 8.34 8.35
CA ARG A 85 -16.55 9.39 9.07
C ARG A 85 -16.93 10.58 8.19
N LYS A 86 -16.09 10.89 7.20
CA LYS A 86 -16.38 11.91 6.18
C LYS A 86 -17.40 11.42 5.14
N GLY A 87 -17.67 10.12 5.08
CA GLY A 87 -18.50 9.50 4.04
C GLY A 87 -17.83 9.56 2.67
N TRP A 88 -16.50 9.60 2.63
CA TRP A 88 -15.75 9.75 1.39
C TRP A 88 -15.32 8.39 0.85
N TRP A 89 -15.36 8.25 -0.48
CA TRP A 89 -14.88 7.06 -1.16
C TRP A 89 -13.34 7.02 -1.13
N TYR A 90 -12.78 5.81 -1.03
CA TYR A 90 -11.34 5.57 -1.13
C TYR A 90 -11.04 4.14 -1.60
N GLU A 91 -9.80 3.94 -2.05
CA GLU A 91 -9.24 2.65 -2.46
C GLU A 91 -7.95 2.39 -1.69
N VAL A 92 -7.71 1.12 -1.33
CA VAL A 92 -6.46 0.66 -0.70
C VAL A 92 -5.66 -0.15 -1.73
N LYS A 93 -4.39 0.22 -1.90
CA LYS A 93 -3.43 -0.41 -2.83
C LYS A 93 -2.26 -1.06 -2.06
#